data_AF-A0A3B0M3C4-F1
#
_entry.id   AF-A0A3B0M3C4-F1
#
_cell.length_a   1.000
_cell.length_b   1.000
_cell.length_c   1.000
_cell.angle_alpha   90.00
_cell.angle_beta   90.00
_cell.angle_gamma   90.00
#
_symmetry.space_group_name_H-M   'P 1'
#
loop_
_entity.id
_entity.type
_entity.pdbx_description
1 polymer ?
#
loop_
_entity_poly.entity_id
_entity_poly.type
_entity_poly.pdbx_seq_one_letter_code
_entity_poly.pdbx_strand_id
1 'polypeptide(L)'
;MWLGGFYLLFAMVILFPYPISYQSTFPIVLAVLLMLSGISAIRFSNKLRVIRHGQTIFTLMADSALSQKEFEQQEIKIDAIMPMPDEQQMSINLSRILPLTVHIWTPESLANVTPRPRPVINRYIAAVDSNGVISTGHAALEIRNQIYISLYFIEDIDRSPSEFLNKLKATEENNVAGEFQSDYVSKVSQWCRSDFQIHFYHYNAVNLAIFWQKYRQIELYNLTYRNCSSSVAYAL
;
A
#
# COMPACT_ATOMS: atom_id res chain seq x y z
N MET A 1 -9.08 -29.80 8.37
CA MET A 1 -8.63 -31.07 8.99
C MET A 1 -7.28 -31.57 8.45
N TRP A 2 -7.07 -31.65 7.12
CA TRP A 2 -5.81 -32.18 6.54
C TRP A 2 -4.54 -31.39 6.88
N LEU A 3 -4.60 -30.05 6.92
CA LEU A 3 -3.42 -29.22 7.21
C LEU A 3 -2.92 -29.38 8.66
N GLY A 4 -3.84 -29.49 9.63
CA GLY A 4 -3.51 -29.65 11.04
C GLY A 4 -2.83 -30.99 11.35
N GLY A 5 -3.25 -32.07 10.68
CA GLY A 5 -2.60 -33.38 10.80
C GLY A 5 -1.16 -33.38 10.29
N PHE A 6 -0.89 -32.65 9.20
CA PHE A 6 0.47 -32.48 8.68
C PHE A 6 1.39 -31.75 9.67
N TYR A 7 0.91 -30.65 10.28
CA TYR A 7 1.69 -29.92 11.28
C TYR A 7 1.99 -30.76 12.53
N LEU A 8 1.02 -31.57 12.99
CA LEU A 8 1.22 -32.47 14.14
C LEU A 8 2.23 -33.58 13.82
N LEU A 9 2.18 -34.16 12.62
CA LEU A 9 3.11 -35.20 12.18
C LEU A 9 4.52 -34.63 12.00
N PHE A 10 4.64 -33.43 11.43
CA PHE A 10 5.91 -32.71 11.31
C PHE A 10 6.50 -32.33 12.68
N ALA A 11 5.68 -31.84 13.61
CA ALA A 11 6.10 -31.58 14.99
C ALA A 11 6.54 -32.86 15.71
N MET A 12 5.87 -33.99 15.47
CA MET A 12 6.24 -35.28 16.03
C MET A 12 7.61 -35.75 15.52
N VAL A 13 7.93 -35.54 14.23
CA VAL A 13 9.24 -35.86 13.64
C VAL A 13 10.37 -34.98 14.21
N ILE A 14 10.07 -33.74 14.61
CA ILE A 14 11.04 -32.84 15.25
C ILE A 14 11.28 -33.22 16.72
N LEU A 15 10.21 -33.55 17.45
CA LEU A 15 10.26 -33.77 18.90
C LEU A 15 10.62 -35.20 19.28
N PHE A 16 10.25 -36.20 18.48
CA PHE A 16 10.48 -37.61 18.76
C PHE A 16 11.54 -38.21 17.81
N PRO A 17 12.77 -38.48 18.29
CA PRO A 17 13.90 -38.97 17.48
C PRO A 17 13.82 -40.46 17.12
N TYR A 18 12.65 -41.08 17.32
CA TYR A 18 12.40 -42.46 16.99
C TYR A 18 11.29 -42.50 15.94
N PRO A 19 11.53 -43.04 14.72
CA PRO A 19 12.66 -43.86 14.29
C PRO A 19 13.84 -43.08 13.63
N ILE A 20 13.79 -41.75 13.57
CA ILE A 20 14.74 -40.91 12.83
C ILE A 20 15.71 -40.22 13.79
N SER A 21 17.02 -40.50 13.69
CA SER A 21 18.04 -39.90 14.57
C SER A 21 18.02 -38.35 14.53
N TYR A 22 18.35 -37.69 15.65
CA TYR A 22 18.44 -36.22 15.70
C TYR A 22 19.38 -35.61 14.66
N GLN A 23 20.40 -36.36 14.21
CA GLN A 23 21.32 -35.92 13.15
C GLN A 23 20.61 -35.76 11.80
N SER A 24 19.51 -36.47 11.58
CA SER A 24 18.71 -36.44 10.35
C SER A 24 17.55 -35.44 10.42
N THR A 25 17.14 -34.98 11.60
CA THR A 25 16.04 -34.02 11.76
C THR A 25 16.35 -32.67 11.11
N PHE A 26 17.57 -32.13 11.30
CA PHE A 26 17.99 -30.86 10.71
C PHE A 26 17.91 -30.85 9.17
N PRO A 27 18.52 -31.80 8.42
CA PRO A 27 18.41 -31.81 6.97
C PRO A 27 16.98 -32.03 6.47
N ILE A 28 16.14 -32.77 7.21
CA ILE A 28 14.71 -32.94 6.85
C ILE A 28 13.95 -31.61 6.97
N VAL A 29 14.11 -30.90 8.08
CA VAL A 29 13.48 -29.57 8.27
C VAL A 29 13.96 -28.60 7.19
N LEU A 30 15.25 -28.57 6.91
CA LEU A 30 15.83 -27.74 5.86
C LEU A 30 15.25 -28.10 4.48
N ALA A 31 15.14 -29.38 4.14
CA ALA A 31 14.55 -29.84 2.88
C ALA A 31 13.09 -29.42 2.75
N VAL A 32 12.29 -29.54 3.82
CA VAL A 32 10.89 -29.10 3.83
C VAL A 32 10.78 -27.58 3.66
N LEU A 33 11.60 -26.80 4.35
CA LEU A 33 11.64 -25.33 4.19
C LEU A 33 12.01 -24.93 2.76
N LEU A 34 13.03 -25.55 2.18
CA LEU A 34 13.43 -25.31 0.79
C LEU A 34 12.32 -25.72 -0.18
N MET A 35 11.68 -26.87 0.01
CA MET A 35 10.58 -27.33 -0.83
C MET A 35 9.37 -26.38 -0.76
N LEU A 36 8.98 -25.94 0.44
CA LEU A 36 7.90 -24.96 0.62
C LEU A 36 8.24 -23.61 -0.02
N SER A 37 9.49 -23.16 0.10
CA SER A 37 9.96 -21.92 -0.54
C SER A 37 10.00 -22.03 -2.07
N GLY A 38 10.36 -23.20 -2.63
CA GLY A 38 10.31 -23.45 -4.06
C GLY A 38 8.88 -23.48 -4.60
N ILE A 39 7.95 -24.11 -3.88
CA ILE A 39 6.53 -24.12 -4.25
C ILE A 39 5.96 -22.70 -4.23
N SER A 40 6.24 -21.91 -3.19
CA SER A 40 5.76 -20.52 -3.13
C SER A 40 6.35 -19.66 -4.25
N ALA A 41 7.65 -19.82 -4.57
CA ALA A 41 8.28 -19.14 -5.69
C ALA A 41 7.67 -19.51 -7.05
N ILE A 42 7.36 -20.80 -7.28
CA ILE A 42 6.69 -21.25 -8.51
C ILE A 42 5.27 -20.67 -8.60
N ARG A 43 4.50 -20.68 -7.51
CA ARG A 43 3.15 -20.09 -7.48
C ARG A 43 3.19 -18.59 -7.77
N PHE A 44 4.13 -17.88 -7.16
CA PHE A 44 4.34 -16.46 -7.41
C PHE A 44 4.75 -16.20 -8.86
N SER A 45 5.69 -16.97 -9.42
CA SER A 45 6.09 -16.86 -10.83
C SER A 45 4.93 -17.10 -11.79
N ASN A 46 4.09 -18.11 -11.53
CA ASN A 46 2.91 -18.37 -12.33
C ASN A 46 1.88 -17.23 -12.23
N LYS A 47 1.71 -16.61 -11.05
CA LYS A 47 0.88 -15.39 -10.89
C LYS A 47 1.43 -14.22 -11.70
N LEU A 48 2.76 -14.01 -11.68
CA LEU A 48 3.41 -12.95 -12.47
C LEU A 48 3.19 -13.11 -13.99
N ARG A 49 3.03 -14.34 -14.49
CA ARG A 49 2.74 -14.59 -15.90
C ARG A 49 1.33 -14.19 -16.33
N VAL A 50 0.40 -14.01 -15.38
CA VAL A 50 -1.03 -13.75 -15.65
C VAL A 50 -1.44 -12.34 -15.19
N ILE A 51 -0.47 -11.44 -14.95
CA ILE A 51 -0.76 -10.06 -14.53
C ILE A 51 -1.66 -9.38 -15.57
N ARG A 52 -2.85 -8.99 -15.16
CA ARG A 52 -3.77 -8.18 -15.96
C ARG A 52 -3.39 -6.70 -15.86
N HIS A 53 -3.72 -5.92 -16.89
CA HIS A 53 -3.45 -4.48 -16.91
C HIS A 53 -4.10 -3.74 -15.73
N GLY A 54 -3.30 -2.90 -15.05
CA GLY A 54 -3.73 -2.09 -13.92
C GLY A 54 -3.85 -2.81 -12.57
N GLN A 55 -3.32 -4.04 -12.42
CA GLN A 55 -3.16 -4.68 -11.11
C GLN A 55 -1.92 -4.15 -10.39
N THR A 56 -2.02 -4.01 -9.07
CA THR A 56 -0.92 -3.55 -8.21
C THR A 56 -0.06 -4.73 -7.74
N ILE A 57 1.17 -4.46 -7.32
CA ILE A 57 2.04 -5.48 -6.71
C ILE A 57 1.40 -6.05 -5.42
N PHE A 58 0.62 -5.24 -4.70
CA PHE A 58 -0.07 -5.67 -3.49
C PHE A 58 -1.16 -6.69 -3.79
N THR A 59 -1.89 -6.53 -4.90
CA THR A 59 -2.86 -7.53 -5.38
C THR A 59 -2.19 -8.88 -5.68
N LEU A 60 -0.93 -8.86 -6.14
CA LEU A 60 -0.15 -10.08 -6.37
C LEU A 60 0.35 -10.74 -5.07
N MET A 61 0.63 -9.94 -4.04
CA MET A 61 1.13 -10.38 -2.73
C MET A 61 0.03 -10.79 -1.75
N ALA A 62 -1.22 -10.39 -1.97
CA ALA A 62 -2.39 -10.83 -1.21
C ALA A 62 -2.63 -12.34 -1.45
N ASP A 63 -1.87 -13.19 -0.75
CA ASP A 63 -1.81 -14.63 -1.00
C ASP A 63 -2.95 -15.42 -0.32
N SER A 64 -3.74 -14.79 0.56
CA SER A 64 -4.89 -15.45 1.17
C SER A 64 -6.15 -15.21 0.33
N ALA A 65 -6.93 -16.26 0.07
CA ALA A 65 -8.21 -16.15 -0.65
C ALA A 65 -9.22 -15.22 0.06
N LEU A 66 -8.99 -14.91 1.34
CA LEU A 66 -9.73 -13.90 2.11
C LEU A 66 -9.25 -12.49 1.78
N SER A 67 -7.93 -12.24 1.81
CA SER A 67 -7.36 -10.95 1.40
C SER A 67 -7.62 -10.69 -0.07
N GLN A 68 -7.53 -11.70 -0.93
CA GLN A 68 -7.89 -11.60 -2.33
C GLN A 68 -9.38 -11.31 -2.52
N LYS A 69 -10.28 -11.87 -1.70
CA LYS A 69 -11.71 -11.50 -1.73
C LYS A 69 -11.97 -10.08 -1.22
N GLU A 70 -11.26 -9.63 -0.19
CA GLU A 70 -11.40 -8.27 0.35
C GLU A 70 -10.86 -7.23 -0.64
N PHE A 71 -9.72 -7.52 -1.29
CA PHE A 71 -9.17 -6.73 -2.38
C PHE A 71 -10.01 -6.82 -3.67
N GLU A 72 -10.57 -7.99 -4.02
CA GLU A 72 -11.49 -8.17 -5.17
C GLU A 72 -12.89 -7.60 -4.91
N GLN A 73 -13.33 -7.50 -3.65
CA GLN A 73 -14.57 -6.79 -3.28
C GLN A 73 -14.36 -5.28 -3.33
N GLN A 74 -13.13 -4.80 -3.12
CA GLN A 74 -12.75 -3.40 -3.34
C GLN A 74 -12.41 -3.08 -4.81
N GLU A 75 -11.93 -4.05 -5.60
CA GLU A 75 -11.76 -3.91 -7.04
C GLU A 75 -13.08 -4.16 -7.76
N ILE A 76 -13.69 -3.07 -8.26
CA ILE A 76 -14.87 -3.13 -9.12
C ILE A 76 -14.58 -4.07 -10.29
N LYS A 77 -15.34 -5.17 -10.35
CA LYS A 77 -15.26 -6.22 -11.37
C LYS A 77 -15.77 -5.69 -12.72
N ILE A 78 -14.91 -5.00 -13.46
CA ILE A 78 -15.17 -4.63 -14.86
C ILE A 78 -14.29 -5.49 -15.76
N ASP A 79 -14.84 -6.60 -16.23
CA ASP A 79 -14.29 -7.45 -17.30
C ASP A 79 -14.47 -6.80 -18.70
N ALA A 80 -14.42 -5.46 -18.79
CA ALA A 80 -14.48 -4.76 -20.07
C ALA A 80 -13.12 -4.14 -20.37
N ILE A 81 -12.50 -4.63 -21.45
CA ILE A 81 -11.50 -3.88 -22.21
C ILE A 81 -12.21 -2.60 -22.66
N MET A 82 -12.13 -1.54 -21.84
CA MET A 82 -12.65 -0.25 -22.23
C MET A 82 -11.62 0.36 -23.18
N PRO A 83 -11.98 0.67 -24.43
CA PRO A 83 -11.05 1.32 -25.34
C PRO A 83 -10.68 2.68 -24.73
N MET A 84 -9.40 2.90 -24.48
CA MET A 84 -8.89 4.22 -24.12
C MET A 84 -9.13 5.15 -25.31
N PRO A 85 -9.84 6.29 -25.14
CA PRO A 85 -9.99 7.27 -26.20
C PRO A 85 -8.62 7.68 -26.75
N ASP A 86 -8.50 7.84 -28.07
CA ASP A 86 -7.22 8.09 -28.77
C ASP A 86 -6.46 9.33 -28.23
N GLU A 87 -7.16 10.32 -27.67
CA GLU A 87 -6.56 11.49 -27.01
C GLU A 87 -5.77 11.15 -25.72
N GLN A 88 -6.19 10.13 -24.96
CA GLN A 88 -5.46 9.69 -23.77
C GLN A 88 -4.21 8.88 -24.15
N GLN A 89 -4.22 8.14 -25.26
CA GLN A 89 -3.04 7.42 -25.74
C GLN A 89 -1.92 8.37 -26.20
N MET A 90 -2.28 9.52 -26.80
CA MET A 90 -1.32 10.53 -27.24
C MET A 90 -0.69 11.30 -26.07
N SER A 91 -1.45 11.61 -25.02
CA SER A 91 -0.94 12.21 -23.78
C SER A 91 -0.11 11.23 -22.95
N ILE A 92 -0.42 9.93 -22.98
CA ILE A 92 0.38 8.88 -22.32
C ILE A 92 1.76 8.65 -22.99
N ASN A 93 1.87 8.86 -24.30
CA ASN A 93 3.17 8.79 -24.98
C ASN A 93 4.12 9.93 -24.56
N LEU A 94 3.60 11.12 -24.21
CA LEU A 94 4.40 12.19 -23.58
C LEU A 94 4.86 11.81 -22.16
N SER A 95 4.14 10.93 -21.45
CA SER A 95 4.48 10.48 -20.10
C SER A 95 5.77 9.67 -20.05
N ARG A 96 6.24 9.05 -21.15
CA ARG A 96 7.56 8.38 -21.14
C ARG A 96 8.72 9.35 -20.90
N ILE A 97 8.49 10.65 -21.08
CA ILE A 97 9.53 11.68 -21.00
C ILE A 97 9.47 12.41 -19.64
N LEU A 98 8.31 12.41 -18.98
CA LEU A 98 8.11 13.10 -17.70
C LEU A 98 8.45 12.17 -16.53
N PRO A 99 9.16 12.64 -15.49
CA PRO A 99 9.38 11.83 -14.30
C PRO A 99 8.10 11.69 -13.49
N LEU A 100 7.79 10.47 -13.07
CA LEU A 100 6.81 10.21 -12.01
C LEU A 100 7.40 10.72 -10.69
N THR A 101 6.72 11.66 -10.04
CA THR A 101 7.22 12.31 -8.82
C THR A 101 6.37 11.95 -7.63
N VAL A 102 7.01 11.41 -6.58
CA VAL A 102 6.37 11.20 -5.28
C VAL A 102 6.77 12.32 -4.35
N HIS A 103 5.79 13.07 -3.89
CA HIS A 103 5.90 14.18 -2.95
C HIS A 103 5.65 13.67 -1.53
N ILE A 104 6.57 13.96 -0.61
CA ILE A 104 6.50 13.49 0.77
C ILE A 104 6.53 14.71 1.71
N TRP A 105 5.57 14.74 2.64
CA TRP A 105 5.54 15.64 3.78
C TRP A 105 5.73 14.80 5.04
N THR A 106 6.75 15.12 5.81
CA THR A 106 7.09 14.45 7.06
C THR A 106 6.30 15.03 8.22
N PRO A 107 5.91 14.19 9.20
CA PRO A 107 5.21 14.67 10.39
C PRO A 107 5.96 15.77 11.15
N GLU A 108 7.29 15.73 11.14
CA GLU A 108 8.16 16.69 11.84
C GLU A 108 8.15 18.08 11.20
N SER A 109 8.14 18.14 9.87
CA SER A 109 8.06 19.41 9.11
C SER A 109 6.66 20.05 9.23
N LEU A 110 5.63 19.22 9.36
CA LEU A 110 4.24 19.66 9.53
C LEU A 110 3.87 20.03 10.97
N ALA A 111 4.73 19.77 11.95
CA ALA A 111 4.46 20.10 13.35
C ALA A 111 4.69 21.59 13.61
N ASN A 112 3.65 22.31 14.06
CA ASN A 112 3.73 23.73 14.42
C ASN A 112 4.65 24.01 15.62
N VAL A 113 4.96 22.99 16.42
CA VAL A 113 5.79 23.06 17.62
C VAL A 113 6.81 21.94 17.58
N THR A 114 8.04 22.21 18.06
CA THR A 114 9.15 21.26 18.05
C THR A 114 8.71 19.90 18.61
N PRO A 115 8.68 18.84 17.79
CA PRO A 115 8.27 17.51 18.24
C PRO A 115 9.16 17.01 19.37
N ARG A 116 8.59 16.33 20.37
CA ARG A 116 9.43 15.66 21.38
C ARG A 116 10.08 14.44 20.74
N PRO A 117 11.42 14.33 20.67
CA PRO A 117 12.08 13.22 20.00
C PRO A 117 11.74 11.88 20.68
N ARG A 118 10.99 11.03 19.98
CA ARG A 118 10.79 9.63 20.32
C ARG A 118 11.50 8.80 19.24
N PRO A 119 12.51 7.99 19.61
CA PRO A 119 13.24 7.22 18.61
C PRO A 119 12.26 6.30 17.85
N VAL A 120 12.39 6.28 16.51
CA VAL A 120 11.66 5.44 15.55
C VAL A 120 10.22 5.88 15.18
N ILE A 121 9.34 6.21 16.14
CA ILE A 121 7.91 6.45 15.86
C ILE A 121 7.63 7.81 15.19
N ASN A 122 8.34 8.86 15.63
CA ASN A 122 8.07 10.25 15.21
C ASN A 122 8.21 10.50 13.71
N ARG A 123 9.00 9.67 13.03
CA ARG A 123 9.50 9.97 11.70
C ARG A 123 8.62 9.42 10.58
N TYR A 124 7.78 8.42 10.86
CA TYR A 124 7.13 7.64 9.80
C TYR A 124 5.62 7.59 9.85
N ILE A 125 4.99 7.71 11.03
CA ILE A 125 3.53 7.57 11.17
C ILE A 125 2.91 8.86 11.70
N ALA A 126 3.43 9.36 12.83
CA ALA A 126 2.97 10.62 13.41
C ALA A 126 4.03 11.23 14.34
N ALA A 127 4.11 12.55 14.36
CA ALA A 127 4.86 13.31 15.36
C ALA A 127 3.89 13.85 16.41
N VAL A 128 4.29 13.82 17.68
CA VAL A 128 3.50 14.40 18.78
C VAL A 128 4.25 15.59 19.34
N ASP A 129 3.57 16.74 19.39
CA ASP A 129 4.16 17.96 19.90
C ASP A 129 4.22 18.00 21.45
N SER A 130 4.75 19.07 22.02
CA SER A 130 4.83 19.25 23.47
C SER A 130 3.46 19.29 24.16
N ASN A 131 2.41 19.67 23.42
CA ASN A 131 1.03 19.84 23.87
C ASN A 131 0.18 18.57 23.68
N GLY A 132 0.75 17.52 23.09
CA GLY A 132 0.06 16.26 22.81
C GLY A 132 -0.68 16.23 21.48
N VAL A 133 -0.60 17.26 20.64
CA VAL A 133 -1.23 17.28 19.31
C VAL A 133 -0.47 16.37 18.36
N ILE A 134 -1.21 15.57 17.60
CA ILE A 134 -0.68 14.59 16.66
C ILE A 134 -0.64 15.18 15.25
N SER A 135 0.55 15.24 14.65
CA SER A 135 0.77 15.55 13.24
C SER A 135 1.04 14.28 12.48
N THR A 136 0.33 14.05 11.37
CA THR A 136 0.58 12.94 10.45
C THR A 136 1.27 13.44 9.19
N GLY A 137 2.10 12.58 8.59
CA GLY A 137 2.72 12.88 7.31
C GLY A 137 1.71 12.80 6.15
N HIS A 138 2.12 13.25 4.97
CA HIS A 138 1.33 13.10 3.75
C HIS A 138 2.20 12.61 2.60
N ALA A 139 1.62 11.85 1.69
CA ALA A 139 2.25 11.45 0.44
C ALA A 139 1.33 11.75 -0.75
N ALA A 140 1.90 12.25 -1.84
CA ALA A 140 1.17 12.41 -3.09
C ALA A 140 2.04 11.93 -4.26
N LEU A 141 1.40 11.46 -5.32
CA LEU A 141 2.08 11.03 -6.54
C LEU A 141 1.61 11.90 -7.71
N GLU A 142 2.54 12.33 -8.55
CA GLU A 142 2.30 13.24 -9.65
C GLU A 142 3.00 12.77 -10.92
N ILE A 143 2.25 12.73 -12.02
CA ILE A 143 2.77 12.92 -13.37
C ILE A 143 2.27 14.28 -13.83
N ARG A 144 3.20 15.22 -14.02
CA ARG A 144 2.91 16.61 -14.31
C ARG A 144 1.86 16.75 -15.43
N ASN A 145 0.80 17.51 -15.15
CA ASN A 145 -0.32 17.78 -16.06
C ASN A 145 -1.11 16.53 -16.54
N GLN A 146 -0.99 15.40 -15.86
CA GLN A 146 -1.68 14.16 -16.27
C GLN A 146 -2.36 13.44 -15.11
N ILE A 147 -1.62 13.07 -14.07
CA ILE A 147 -2.11 12.27 -12.96
C ILE A 147 -1.65 12.91 -11.67
N TYR A 148 -2.56 13.11 -10.73
CA TYR A 148 -2.23 13.49 -9.36
C TYR A 148 -3.05 12.64 -8.40
N ILE A 149 -2.36 11.85 -7.58
CA ILE A 149 -2.95 10.94 -6.60
C ILE A 149 -2.60 11.49 -5.21
N SER A 150 -3.59 12.08 -4.55
CA SER A 150 -3.48 12.56 -3.18
C SER A 150 -4.86 12.46 -2.53
N LEU A 151 -5.08 11.38 -1.78
CA LEU A 151 -6.33 11.15 -1.04
C LEU A 151 -6.28 11.85 0.32
N TYR A 152 -7.28 12.64 0.63
CA TYR A 152 -7.44 13.31 1.93
C TYR A 152 -8.84 13.04 2.49
N PHE A 153 -9.06 13.29 3.78
CA PHE A 153 -10.40 13.19 4.38
C PHE A 153 -11.17 14.50 4.15
N ILE A 154 -12.49 14.43 4.03
CA ILE A 154 -13.34 15.63 3.87
C ILE A 154 -13.59 16.31 5.21
N GLU A 155 -13.95 15.52 6.23
CA GLU A 155 -14.25 16.02 7.57
C GLU A 155 -13.04 15.86 8.50
N ASP A 156 -12.75 16.90 9.28
CA ASP A 156 -11.59 16.92 10.16
C ASP A 156 -11.63 15.77 11.17
N ILE A 157 -10.65 14.87 11.04
CA ILE A 157 -10.50 13.76 11.96
C ILE A 157 -10.00 14.32 13.29
N ASP A 158 -10.82 14.23 14.35
CA ASP A 158 -10.36 14.57 15.71
C ASP A 158 -9.03 13.86 16.01
N ARG A 159 -8.00 14.68 16.31
CA ARG A 159 -6.62 14.28 16.57
C ARG A 159 -6.32 14.24 18.06
N SER A 160 -7.36 14.24 18.91
CA SER A 160 -7.20 14.03 20.34
C SER A 160 -6.45 12.71 20.61
N PRO A 161 -5.43 12.69 21.50
CA PRO A 161 -4.61 11.49 21.74
C PRO A 161 -5.40 10.26 22.15
N SER A 162 -6.51 10.46 22.85
CA SER A 162 -7.42 9.42 23.32
C SER A 162 -8.23 8.77 22.20
N GLU A 163 -8.65 9.53 21.18
CA GLU A 163 -9.41 8.97 20.05
C GLU A 163 -8.51 8.48 18.91
N PHE A 164 -7.33 9.07 18.74
CA PHE A 164 -6.44 8.74 17.63
C PHE A 164 -6.10 7.25 17.55
N LEU A 165 -5.82 6.60 18.69
CA LEU A 165 -5.55 5.15 18.74
C LEU A 165 -6.76 4.31 18.31
N ASN A 166 -7.97 4.77 18.58
CA ASN A 166 -9.18 4.09 18.08
C ASN A 166 -9.32 4.23 16.57
N LYS A 167 -8.95 5.39 16.01
CA LYS A 167 -8.98 5.64 14.56
C LYS A 167 -7.90 4.91 13.75
N LEU A 168 -6.85 4.42 14.42
CA LEU A 168 -5.84 3.52 13.85
C LEU A 168 -6.32 2.06 13.71
N LYS A 169 -7.54 1.74 14.14
CA LYS A 169 -8.12 0.42 13.87
C LYS A 169 -8.63 0.40 12.44
N ALA A 170 -8.24 -0.62 11.68
CA ALA A 170 -8.76 -0.88 10.33
C ALA A 170 -10.17 -1.48 10.38
N THR A 171 -11.10 -0.86 11.11
CA THR A 171 -12.52 -1.25 11.16
C THR A 171 -13.36 -0.34 10.26
N GLU A 172 -14.52 -0.84 9.83
CA GLU A 172 -15.44 -0.08 8.98
C GLU A 172 -16.00 1.16 9.68
N GLU A 173 -16.06 1.16 11.01
CA GLU A 173 -16.52 2.31 11.82
C GLU A 173 -15.61 3.55 11.65
N ASN A 174 -14.35 3.34 11.27
CA ASN A 174 -13.38 4.41 11.04
C ASN A 174 -13.33 4.88 9.57
N ASN A 175 -14.24 4.38 8.73
CA ASN A 175 -14.34 4.83 7.35
C ASN A 175 -15.03 6.20 7.30
N VAL A 176 -14.35 7.16 6.68
CA VAL A 176 -14.87 8.51 6.45
C VAL A 176 -14.85 8.82 4.96
N ALA A 177 -15.62 9.84 4.57
CA ALA A 177 -15.58 10.32 3.19
C ALA A 177 -14.19 10.89 2.86
N GLY A 178 -13.63 10.45 1.75
CA GLY A 178 -12.35 10.91 1.24
C GLY A 178 -12.52 11.76 -0.02
N GLU A 179 -11.58 12.65 -0.27
CA GLU A 179 -11.53 13.46 -1.48
C GLU A 179 -10.14 13.37 -2.12
N PHE A 180 -10.12 13.17 -3.44
CA PHE A 180 -8.90 13.24 -4.21
C PHE A 180 -8.63 14.68 -4.64
N GLN A 181 -7.47 15.19 -4.25
CA GLN A 181 -7.03 16.54 -4.57
C GLN A 181 -6.75 16.69 -6.07
N SER A 182 -6.90 17.91 -6.61
CA SER A 182 -6.81 18.17 -8.07
C SER A 182 -5.38 18.13 -8.60
N ASP A 183 -4.47 18.88 -7.96
CA ASP A 183 -3.11 19.06 -8.44
C ASP A 183 -2.15 19.55 -7.33
N TYR A 184 -0.85 19.43 -7.59
CA TYR A 184 0.20 19.83 -6.65
C TYR A 184 0.28 21.35 -6.47
N VAL A 185 0.05 22.14 -7.52
CA VAL A 185 0.21 23.61 -7.46
C VAL A 185 -0.86 24.23 -6.56
N SER A 186 -2.11 23.80 -6.72
CA SER A 186 -3.24 24.18 -5.87
C SER A 186 -3.00 23.78 -4.41
N LYS A 187 -2.38 22.62 -4.17
CA LYS A 187 -2.03 22.20 -2.81
C LYS A 187 -0.94 23.07 -2.18
N VAL A 188 0.12 23.39 -2.92
CA VAL A 188 1.20 24.23 -2.41
C VAL A 188 0.72 25.64 -2.14
N SER A 189 -0.20 26.18 -2.94
CA SER A 189 -0.76 27.52 -2.72
C SER A 189 -1.67 27.59 -1.49
N GLN A 190 -2.39 26.51 -1.18
CA GLN A 190 -3.28 26.43 -0.02
C GLN A 190 -2.58 26.02 1.28
N TRP A 191 -1.47 25.27 1.20
CA TRP A 191 -0.82 24.67 2.36
C TRP A 191 0.69 24.90 2.40
N CYS A 192 1.50 23.99 1.85
CA CYS A 192 2.95 24.06 1.88
C CYS A 192 3.60 23.16 0.82
N ARG A 193 4.87 23.44 0.50
CA ARG A 193 5.71 22.62 -0.40
C ARG A 193 6.06 21.28 0.26
N SER A 194 6.22 20.23 -0.54
CA SER A 194 6.73 18.94 -0.06
C SER A 194 8.17 19.04 0.46
N ASP A 195 8.47 18.27 1.51
CA ASP A 195 9.80 18.20 2.12
C ASP A 195 10.78 17.45 1.21
N PHE A 196 10.31 16.35 0.63
CA PHE A 196 11.09 15.49 -0.25
C PHE A 196 10.31 15.19 -1.52
N GLN A 197 11.06 15.06 -2.62
CA GLN A 197 10.56 14.62 -3.90
C GLN A 197 11.42 13.46 -4.38
N ILE A 198 10.76 12.35 -4.73
CA ILE A 198 11.41 11.18 -5.32
C ILE A 198 10.96 11.08 -6.76
N HIS A 199 11.92 11.05 -7.69
CA HIS A 199 11.63 10.98 -9.13
C HIS A 199 11.92 9.59 -9.67
N PHE A 200 10.93 9.00 -10.32
CA PHE A 200 11.04 7.73 -11.04
C PHE A 200 11.00 7.99 -12.54
N TYR A 201 12.04 7.53 -13.24
CA TYR A 201 12.15 7.64 -14.70
C TYR A 201 11.71 6.37 -15.43
N HIS A 202 11.58 5.26 -14.70
CA HIS A 202 11.14 3.97 -15.24
C HIS A 202 9.86 3.56 -14.53
N TYR A 203 8.73 3.70 -15.24
CA TYR A 203 7.42 3.32 -14.73
C TYR A 203 6.47 3.03 -15.91
N ASN A 204 5.38 2.31 -15.64
CA ASN A 204 4.37 2.00 -16.65
C ASN A 204 3.20 3.00 -16.57
N ALA A 205 3.29 4.09 -17.34
CA ALA A 205 2.28 5.16 -17.35
C ALA A 205 0.87 4.66 -17.73
N VAL A 206 0.78 3.69 -18.65
CA VAL A 206 -0.52 3.13 -19.10
C VAL A 206 -1.21 2.39 -17.96
N ASN A 207 -0.49 1.47 -17.30
CA ASN A 207 -1.06 0.73 -16.16
C ASN A 207 -1.40 1.66 -15.00
N LEU A 208 -0.57 2.68 -14.74
CA LEU A 208 -0.85 3.68 -13.71
C LEU A 208 -2.12 4.49 -14.03
N ALA A 209 -2.34 4.88 -15.28
CA ALA A 209 -3.57 5.56 -15.70
C ALA A 209 -4.81 4.66 -15.51
N ILE A 210 -4.71 3.39 -15.90
CA ILE A 210 -5.78 2.39 -15.70
C ILE A 210 -6.06 2.20 -14.21
N PHE A 211 -5.01 2.02 -13.40
CA PHE A 211 -5.12 1.93 -11.94
C PHE A 211 -5.82 3.16 -11.39
N TRP A 212 -5.39 4.36 -11.79
CA TRP A 212 -5.94 5.61 -11.28
C TRP A 212 -7.44 5.75 -11.60
N GLN A 213 -7.84 5.47 -12.84
CA GLN A 213 -9.24 5.51 -13.25
C GLN A 213 -10.12 4.56 -12.43
N LYS A 214 -9.61 3.38 -12.07
CA LYS A 214 -10.32 2.42 -11.20
C LYS A 214 -10.33 2.88 -9.74
N TYR A 215 -9.16 3.24 -9.22
CA TYR A 215 -8.95 3.52 -7.81
C TYR A 215 -9.74 4.75 -7.33
N ARG A 216 -9.88 5.77 -8.19
CA ARG A 216 -10.58 7.02 -7.87
C ARG A 216 -12.10 6.91 -7.77
N GLN A 217 -12.69 5.79 -8.19
CA GLN A 217 -14.15 5.59 -8.15
C GLN A 217 -14.70 5.42 -6.72
N ILE A 218 -13.81 5.10 -5.77
CA ILE A 218 -14.17 4.91 -4.36
C ILE A 218 -13.51 6.02 -3.53
N GLU A 219 -14.35 6.97 -3.13
CA GLU A 219 -14.00 8.15 -2.31
C GLU A 219 -14.13 7.84 -0.81
N LEU A 220 -13.49 6.75 -0.39
CA LEU A 220 -13.44 6.31 1.00
C LEU A 220 -12.03 6.53 1.55
N TYR A 221 -11.96 7.12 2.74
CA TYR A 221 -10.74 7.31 3.50
C TYR A 221 -10.77 6.45 4.77
N ASN A 222 -9.69 5.73 5.01
CA ASN A 222 -9.41 5.09 6.30
C ASN A 222 -7.94 5.32 6.64
N LEU A 223 -7.68 5.88 7.81
CA LEU A 223 -6.33 6.25 8.24
C LEU A 223 -5.34 5.06 8.19
N THR A 224 -5.83 3.83 8.33
CA THR A 224 -5.00 2.63 8.45
C THR A 224 -4.78 1.93 7.11
N TYR A 225 -5.83 1.68 6.33
CA TYR A 225 -5.74 0.84 5.12
C TYR A 225 -5.98 1.57 3.80
N ARG A 226 -6.56 2.77 3.82
CA ARG A 226 -6.88 3.56 2.61
C ARG A 226 -6.68 5.05 2.86
N ASN A 227 -5.40 5.45 2.90
CA ASN A 227 -4.95 6.82 3.11
C ASN A 227 -4.08 7.31 1.94
N CYS A 228 -3.49 8.49 2.07
CA CYS A 228 -2.62 9.08 1.05
C CYS A 228 -1.40 8.19 0.73
N SER A 229 -0.75 7.64 1.75
CA SER A 229 0.43 6.78 1.61
C SER A 229 0.10 5.43 0.97
N SER A 230 -1.00 4.78 1.37
CA SER A 230 -1.43 3.54 0.74
C SER A 230 -1.86 3.77 -0.71
N SER A 231 -2.50 4.91 -1.01
CA SER A 231 -2.88 5.27 -2.38
C SER A 231 -1.66 5.44 -3.29
N VAL A 232 -0.59 6.08 -2.79
CA VAL A 232 0.70 6.18 -3.49
C VAL A 232 1.37 4.82 -3.61
N ALA A 233 1.38 4.02 -2.54
CA ALA A 233 1.99 2.70 -2.55
C ALA A 233 1.31 1.76 -3.56
N TYR A 234 -0.01 1.73 -3.62
CA TYR A 234 -0.77 0.93 -4.59
C TYR A 234 -0.54 1.39 -6.04
N ALA A 235 -0.24 2.68 -6.25
CA ALA A 235 0.05 3.23 -7.57
C ALA A 235 1.46 2.89 -8.11
N LEU A 236 2.39 2.55 -7.23
CA LEU A 236 3.78 2.17 -7.57
C LEU A 236 3.90 0.66 -7.86
#